data_AF-A0A966QNI4-F1
#
_entry.id   AF-A0A966QNI4-F1
#
_cell.length_a   1.000
_cell.length_b   1.000
_cell.length_c   1.000
_cell.angle_alpha   90.00
_cell.angle_beta   90.00
_cell.angle_gamma   90.00
#
_symmetry.space_group_name_H-M   'P 1'
#
loop_
_entity.id
_entity.type
_entity.pdbx_description
1 polymer ?
#
loop_
_entity_poly.entity_id
_entity_poly.type
_entity_poly.pdbx_seq_one_letter_code
_entity_poly.pdbx_strand_id
1 'polypeptide(L)'
;MPVAKQQEIQAEAERLVKAGTYASLGEALFNLDLGSGNYSCARCHTKGWSYGEPQITGGGAFGPNLTGGSSVRQFPNQEDMIAFISAGSEYGKKYGEQGQGGGRMPGFGAMLTQDQIKAIVEYVRGL
;
A
#
# COMPACT_ATOMS: atom_id res chain seq x y z
N MET A 1 -0.11 -2.62 -16.94
CA MET A 1 1.37 -2.64 -17.02
C MET A 1 1.80 -3.88 -17.80
N PRO A 2 2.95 -3.91 -18.46
CA PRO A 2 3.50 -5.15 -19.00
C PRO A 2 3.78 -6.13 -17.85
N VAL A 3 3.44 -7.42 -18.02
CA VAL A 3 3.66 -8.52 -17.05
C VAL A 3 5.08 -8.50 -16.45
N ALA A 4 6.07 -8.12 -17.26
CA ALA A 4 7.46 -7.99 -16.83
C ALA A 4 7.65 -7.06 -15.60
N LYS A 5 6.91 -5.94 -15.51
CA LYS A 5 7.02 -5.01 -14.38
C LYS A 5 6.43 -5.59 -13.09
N GLN A 6 5.32 -6.33 -13.19
CA GLN A 6 4.72 -7.02 -12.04
C GLN A 6 5.66 -8.09 -11.48
N GLN A 7 6.35 -8.81 -12.36
CA GLN A 7 7.36 -9.80 -11.98
C GLN A 7 8.60 -9.16 -11.33
N GLU A 8 9.05 -8.03 -11.85
CA GLU A 8 10.15 -7.26 -11.27
C GLU A 8 9.81 -6.77 -9.85
N ILE A 9 8.60 -6.24 -9.66
CA ILE A 9 8.08 -5.83 -8.34
C ILE A 9 8.06 -7.03 -7.37
N GLN A 10 7.58 -8.18 -7.84
CA GLN A 10 7.54 -9.41 -7.04
C GLN A 10 8.95 -9.83 -6.61
N ALA A 11 9.86 -9.95 -7.57
CA ALA A 11 11.22 -10.42 -7.33
C ALA A 11 11.99 -9.49 -6.37
N GLU A 12 11.81 -8.17 -6.49
CA GLU A 12 12.45 -7.22 -5.59
C GLU A 12 11.90 -7.31 -4.17
N ALA A 13 10.57 -7.42 -4.01
CA ALA A 13 9.96 -7.59 -2.71
C ALA A 13 10.43 -8.90 -2.02
N GLU A 14 10.50 -10.01 -2.76
CA GLU A 14 11.03 -11.28 -2.27
C GLU A 14 12.53 -11.19 -1.91
N ARG A 15 13.32 -10.48 -2.71
CA ARG A 15 14.74 -10.23 -2.42
C ARG A 15 14.92 -9.47 -1.10
N LEU A 16 14.11 -8.43 -0.86
CA LEU A 16 14.15 -7.64 0.37
C LEU A 16 13.77 -8.45 1.61
N VAL A 17 12.77 -9.33 1.48
CA VAL A 17 12.41 -10.27 2.56
C VAL A 17 13.54 -11.26 2.81
N LYS A 18 14.10 -11.86 1.76
CA LYS A 18 15.23 -12.80 1.89
C LYS A 18 16.48 -12.16 2.49
N ALA A 19 16.69 -10.86 2.23
CA ALA A 19 17.78 -10.08 2.81
C ALA A 19 17.52 -9.67 4.27
N GLY A 20 16.33 -9.94 4.82
CA GLY A 20 15.94 -9.55 6.17
C GLY A 20 15.63 -8.06 6.32
N THR A 21 15.46 -7.32 5.22
CA THR A 21 15.10 -5.90 5.25
C THR A 21 13.67 -5.69 5.73
N TYR A 22 12.77 -6.60 5.33
CA TYR A 22 11.37 -6.60 5.75
C TYR A 22 10.94 -8.00 6.19
N ALA A 23 9.99 -8.07 7.12
CA ALA A 23 9.56 -9.32 7.72
C ALA A 23 8.56 -10.10 6.84
N SER A 24 7.91 -9.43 5.88
CA SER A 24 6.90 -10.03 5.02
C SER A 24 6.87 -9.42 3.61
N LEU A 25 6.26 -10.15 2.68
CA LEU A 25 6.06 -9.67 1.31
C LEU A 25 5.20 -8.38 1.29
N GLY A 26 4.13 -8.34 2.08
CA GLY A 26 3.25 -7.17 2.17
C GLY A 26 3.97 -5.92 2.67
N GLU A 27 4.84 -6.08 3.67
CA GLU A 27 5.68 -5.00 4.18
C GLU A 27 6.69 -4.51 3.12
N ALA A 28 7.32 -5.43 2.41
CA ALA A 28 8.27 -5.10 1.35
C ALA A 28 7.59 -4.35 0.20
N LEU A 29 6.41 -4.79 -0.22
CA LEU A 29 5.60 -4.11 -1.24
C LEU A 29 5.13 -2.73 -0.77
N PHE A 30 4.72 -2.61 0.50
CA PHE A 30 4.29 -1.32 1.08
C PHE A 30 5.43 -0.28 1.05
N ASN A 31 6.67 -0.70 1.32
CA ASN A 31 7.85 0.18 1.40
C ASN A 31 8.73 0.16 0.13
N LEU A 32 8.24 -0.39 -0.99
CA LEU A 32 9.06 -0.67 -2.17
C LEU A 32 9.63 0.60 -2.82
N ASP A 33 10.95 0.76 -2.80
CA ASP A 33 11.64 1.90 -3.43
C ASP A 33 11.90 1.73 -4.94
N LEU A 34 11.53 0.59 -5.51
CA LEU A 34 11.68 0.33 -6.95
C LEU A 34 11.01 1.43 -7.78
N GLY A 35 11.74 1.95 -8.79
CA GLY A 35 11.25 3.05 -9.62
C GLY A 35 11.05 4.35 -8.84
N SER A 36 11.94 4.64 -7.89
CA SER A 36 11.93 5.85 -7.05
C SER A 36 10.67 5.96 -6.16
N GLY A 37 10.21 4.82 -5.64
CA GLY A 37 9.04 4.77 -4.77
C GLY A 37 7.69 5.07 -5.44
N ASN A 38 7.62 5.07 -6.78
CA ASN A 38 6.38 5.32 -7.51
C ASN A 38 5.25 4.33 -7.18
N TYR A 39 5.61 3.17 -6.61
CA TYR A 39 4.69 2.11 -6.21
C TYR A 39 4.53 2.01 -4.68
N SER A 40 5.27 2.81 -3.90
CA SER A 40 5.30 2.67 -2.45
C SER A 40 4.10 3.34 -1.79
N CYS A 41 3.34 2.54 -1.04
CA CYS A 41 2.29 3.05 -0.16
C CYS A 41 2.87 3.95 0.95
N ALA A 42 4.07 3.62 1.43
CA ALA A 42 4.77 4.36 2.47
C ALA A 42 5.05 5.82 2.07
N ARG A 43 5.20 6.11 0.78
CA ARG A 43 5.37 7.49 0.27
C ARG A 43 4.27 8.45 0.74
N CYS A 44 3.03 7.95 0.88
CA CYS A 44 1.90 8.75 1.38
C CYS A 44 1.51 8.42 2.82
N HIS A 45 1.73 7.18 3.26
CA HIS A 45 1.24 6.67 4.54
C HIS A 45 2.33 6.54 5.62
N THR A 46 3.57 6.93 5.34
CA THR A 46 4.66 6.97 6.32
C THR A 46 5.33 8.34 6.27
N LYS A 47 5.23 9.11 7.34
CA LYS A 47 5.90 10.41 7.45
C LYS A 47 7.41 10.26 7.28
N GLY A 48 8.02 11.18 6.51
CA GLY A 48 9.46 11.23 6.29
C GLY A 48 10.01 10.20 5.29
N TRP A 49 9.21 9.24 4.82
CA TRP A 49 9.66 8.20 3.90
C TRP A 49 10.29 8.76 2.61
N SER A 50 9.65 9.75 2.00
CA SER A 50 10.15 10.40 0.76
C SER A 50 11.47 11.15 0.93
N TYR A 51 11.93 11.34 2.17
CA TYR A 51 13.15 12.07 2.51
C TYR A 51 14.22 11.16 3.12
N GLY A 52 14.01 9.84 3.12
CA GLY A 52 14.95 8.87 3.72
C GLY A 52 14.90 8.83 5.25
N GLU A 53 13.92 9.47 5.88
CA GLU A 53 13.75 9.53 7.34
C GLU A 53 12.37 8.98 7.74
N PRO A 54 12.03 7.73 7.40
CA PRO A 54 10.71 7.17 7.71
C PRO A 54 10.49 7.12 9.23
N GLN A 55 9.33 7.60 9.65
CA GLN A 55 8.85 7.48 11.03
C GLN A 55 8.02 6.20 11.17
N ILE A 56 6.93 6.22 11.95
CA ILE A 56 6.05 5.07 12.14
C ILE A 56 5.49 4.63 10.79
N THR A 57 5.78 3.40 10.37
CA THR A 57 5.26 2.79 9.14
C THR A 57 3.73 2.77 9.18
N GLY A 58 3.09 3.30 8.14
CA GLY A 58 1.63 3.43 8.10
C GLY A 58 1.06 4.51 9.03
N GLY A 59 1.90 5.27 9.75
CA GLY A 59 1.50 6.31 10.71
C GLY A 59 0.76 7.51 10.10
N GLY A 60 0.61 7.54 8.78
CA GLY A 60 0.00 8.64 8.04
C GLY A 60 0.97 9.80 7.78
N ALA A 61 0.61 10.63 6.80
CA ALA A 61 1.25 11.90 6.50
C ALA A 61 0.39 12.67 5.50
N PHE A 62 0.52 12.29 4.22
CA PHE A 62 -0.30 12.82 3.14
C PHE A 62 -1.58 12.01 2.97
N GLY A 63 -1.48 10.69 3.12
CA GLY A 63 -2.61 9.78 3.27
C GLY A 63 -2.97 9.56 4.76
N PRO A 64 -4.11 8.92 5.04
CA PRO A 64 -4.56 8.63 6.39
C PRO A 64 -3.63 7.67 7.14
N ASN A 65 -3.73 7.70 8.48
CA ASN A 65 -3.12 6.68 9.33
C ASN A 65 -3.77 5.31 9.11
N LEU A 66 -2.93 4.28 8.98
CA LEU A 66 -3.31 2.88 8.75
C LEU A 66 -3.13 2.00 10.00
N THR A 67 -2.42 2.50 11.02
CA THR A 67 -2.07 1.77 12.26
C THR A 67 -3.23 1.65 13.24
N GLY A 68 -3.06 0.80 14.26
CA GLY A 68 -3.97 0.70 15.40
C GLY A 68 -5.37 0.23 15.00
N GLY A 69 -5.43 -0.67 14.01
CA GLY A 69 -6.67 -1.21 13.46
C GLY A 69 -7.50 -0.21 12.65
N SER A 70 -6.91 0.93 12.23
CA SER A 70 -7.59 1.94 11.40
C SER A 70 -8.09 1.33 10.08
N SER A 71 -7.23 0.56 9.40
CA SER A 71 -7.57 -0.13 8.15
C SER A 71 -8.78 -1.07 8.32
N VAL A 72 -8.83 -1.83 9.41
CA VAL A 72 -9.92 -2.79 9.69
C VAL A 72 -11.24 -2.07 10.00
N ARG A 73 -11.21 -0.96 10.75
CA ARG A 73 -12.42 -0.17 11.02
C ARG A 73 -12.97 0.48 9.74
N GLN A 74 -12.08 0.95 8.87
CA GLN A 74 -12.48 1.59 7.62
C GLN A 74 -12.98 0.58 6.58
N PHE A 75 -12.41 -0.63 6.56
CA PHE A 75 -12.78 -1.73 5.69
C PHE A 75 -12.94 -3.02 6.50
N PRO A 76 -14.12 -3.30 7.07
CA PRO A 76 -14.35 -4.53 7.81
C PRO A 76 -14.09 -5.77 6.94
N ASN A 77 -14.59 -5.73 5.70
CA ASN A 77 -14.33 -6.75 4.69
C ASN A 77 -13.00 -6.49 3.97
N GLN A 78 -12.14 -7.51 3.91
CA GLN A 78 -10.86 -7.46 3.22
C GLN A 78 -11.01 -7.22 1.72
N GLU A 79 -12.01 -7.83 1.08
CA GLU A 79 -12.24 -7.70 -0.37
C GLU A 79 -12.60 -6.27 -0.78
N ASP A 80 -13.33 -5.54 0.06
CA ASP A 80 -13.66 -4.12 -0.19
C ASP A 80 -12.40 -3.25 -0.17
N MET A 81 -11.43 -3.58 0.68
CA MET A 81 -10.14 -2.90 0.72
C MET A 81 -9.29 -3.21 -0.53
N ILE A 82 -9.26 -4.48 -0.96
CA ILE A 82 -8.58 -4.91 -2.18
C ILE A 82 -9.19 -4.18 -3.39
N ALA A 83 -10.52 -4.11 -3.49
CA ALA A 83 -11.23 -3.40 -4.54
C ALA A 83 -10.88 -1.90 -4.54
N PHE A 84 -10.87 -1.27 -3.36
CA PHE A 84 -10.51 0.14 -3.22
C PHE A 84 -9.06 0.42 -3.64
N ILE A 85 -8.09 -0.37 -3.20
CA ILE A 85 -6.68 -0.21 -3.60
C ILE A 85 -6.51 -0.47 -5.10
N SER A 86 -7.26 -1.41 -5.66
CA SER A 86 -7.26 -1.70 -7.09
C SER A 86 -7.76 -0.50 -7.92
N ALA A 87 -8.86 0.13 -7.49
CA ALA A 87 -9.48 1.25 -8.19
C ALA A 87 -8.81 2.61 -7.93
N GLY A 88 -8.31 2.82 -6.71
CA GLY A 88 -7.78 4.10 -6.25
C GLY A 88 -8.87 4.99 -5.64
N SER A 89 -8.45 6.14 -5.09
CA SER A 89 -9.40 7.11 -4.54
C SER A 89 -9.93 8.04 -5.64
N GLU A 90 -11.23 8.27 -5.65
CA GLU A 90 -11.88 9.27 -6.50
C GLU A 90 -12.34 10.49 -5.68
N TYR A 91 -12.19 11.70 -6.22
CA TYR A 91 -12.53 12.92 -5.49
C TYR A 91 -14.03 12.98 -5.14
N GLY A 92 -14.34 13.17 -3.86
CA GLY A 92 -15.71 13.31 -3.36
C GLY A 92 -16.50 12.01 -3.27
N LYS A 93 -15.97 10.88 -3.78
CA LYS A 93 -16.64 9.57 -3.74
C LYS A 93 -16.44 8.90 -2.39
N LYS A 94 -17.48 8.21 -1.93
CA LYS A 94 -17.41 7.40 -0.71
C LYS A 94 -16.52 6.16 -0.95
N TYR A 95 -15.73 5.78 0.06
CA TYR A 95 -15.06 4.48 0.12
C TYR A 95 -15.12 3.92 1.56
N GLY A 96 -15.06 2.60 1.69
CA GLY A 96 -15.19 1.92 2.99
C GLY A 96 -16.45 2.36 3.77
N GLU A 97 -16.39 2.31 5.09
CA GLU A 97 -17.52 2.66 5.96
C GLU A 97 -17.90 4.15 5.89
N GLN A 98 -16.91 5.06 5.98
CA GLN A 98 -17.13 6.52 6.13
C GLN A 98 -16.05 7.38 5.44
N GLY A 99 -15.29 6.82 4.49
CA GLY A 99 -14.21 7.54 3.83
C GLY A 99 -14.73 8.39 2.67
N GLN A 100 -14.12 9.55 2.43
CA GLN A 100 -14.33 10.34 1.23
C GLN A 100 -13.01 10.49 0.48
N GLY A 101 -12.98 10.06 -0.77
CA GLY A 101 -11.77 10.06 -1.58
C GLY A 101 -11.30 11.47 -1.90
N GLY A 102 -9.98 11.68 -1.81
CA GLY A 102 -9.32 12.93 -2.18
C GLY A 102 -8.89 12.98 -3.65
N GLY A 103 -9.07 11.89 -4.42
CA GLY A 103 -8.66 11.81 -5.83
C GLY A 103 -7.16 11.61 -6.06
N ARG A 104 -6.37 11.44 -4.99
CA ARG A 104 -4.90 11.47 -5.02
C ARG A 104 -4.24 10.09 -4.92
N MET A 105 -4.90 9.13 -4.28
CA MET A 105 -4.39 7.76 -4.22
C MET A 105 -4.67 7.09 -5.56
N PRO A 106 -3.64 6.65 -6.30
CA PRO A 106 -3.82 6.02 -7.60
C PRO A 106 -4.45 4.62 -7.45
N GLY A 107 -5.06 4.13 -8.53
CA GLY A 107 -5.52 2.74 -8.61
C GLY A 107 -4.37 1.80 -8.96
N PHE A 108 -4.12 0.82 -8.10
CA PHE A 108 -3.01 -0.12 -8.26
C PHE A 108 -3.36 -1.37 -9.06
N GLY A 109 -4.63 -1.60 -9.42
CA GLY A 109 -5.08 -2.83 -10.10
C GLY A 109 -4.51 -3.00 -11.52
N ALA A 110 -4.06 -1.92 -12.16
CA ALA A 110 -3.37 -1.98 -13.45
C ALA A 110 -1.84 -2.18 -13.32
N MET A 111 -1.31 -2.07 -12.10
CA MET A 111 0.12 -2.05 -11.78
C MET A 111 0.57 -3.28 -11.01
N LEU A 112 -0.22 -3.72 -10.04
CA LEU A 112 0.04 -4.86 -9.17
C LEU A 112 -0.89 -6.02 -9.51
N THR A 113 -0.47 -7.24 -9.19
CA THR A 113 -1.35 -8.40 -9.23
C THR A 113 -2.33 -8.39 -8.05
N GLN A 114 -3.41 -9.17 -8.15
CA GLN A 114 -4.34 -9.33 -7.02
C GLN A 114 -3.65 -9.90 -5.78
N ASP A 115 -2.72 -10.85 -5.94
CA ASP A 115 -1.97 -11.41 -4.82
C ASP A 115 -1.04 -10.38 -4.16
N GLN A 116 -0.42 -9.49 -4.94
CA GLN A 116 0.39 -8.40 -4.42
C GLN A 116 -0.45 -7.39 -3.63
N ILE A 117 -1.61 -7.01 -4.16
CA ILE A 117 -2.54 -6.12 -3.45
C ILE A 117 -3.04 -6.80 -2.17
N LYS A 118 -3.38 -8.08 -2.23
CA LYS A 118 -3.80 -8.87 -1.07
C LYS A 118 -2.70 -8.90 0.00
N ALA A 119 -1.44 -9.14 -0.36
CA ALA A 119 -0.33 -9.13 0.58
C ALA A 119 -0.16 -7.76 1.27
N ILE A 120 -0.30 -6.65 0.52
CA ILE A 120 -0.29 -5.29 1.09
C ILE A 120 -1.46 -5.13 2.07
N VAL A 121 -2.67 -5.54 1.68
CA VAL A 121 -3.88 -5.44 2.51
C VAL A 121 -3.73 -6.20 3.82
N GLU A 122 -3.25 -7.44 3.76
CA GLU A 122 -3.03 -8.26 4.95
C GLU A 122 -2.00 -7.62 5.88
N TYR A 123 -0.93 -7.05 5.32
CA TYR A 123 0.06 -6.31 6.10
C TYR A 123 -0.54 -5.08 6.79
N VAL A 124 -1.22 -4.18 6.06
CA VAL A 124 -1.74 -2.92 6.63
C VAL A 124 -2.94 -3.11 7.57
N ARG A 125 -3.61 -4.27 7.51
CA ARG A 125 -4.63 -4.66 8.48
C ARG A 125 -4.03 -5.14 9.80
N GLY A 126 -2.75 -5.55 9.80
CA GLY A 126 -1.98 -5.96 10.97
C GLY A 126 -1.19 -4.85 11.66
N LEU A 127 -1.21 -3.62 11.12
CA LEU A 127 -0.59 -2.41 11.71
C LEU A 127 -1.46 -1.80 12.82
#